data_AF-A0A530BMY7-F1
#
_entry.id   AF-A0A530BMY7-F1
#
_cell.length_a   1.000
_cell.length_b   1.000
_cell.length_c   1.000
_cell.angle_alpha   90.00
_cell.angle_beta   90.00
_cell.angle_gamma   90.00
#
_symmetry.space_group_name_H-M   'P 1'
#
loop_
_entity.id
_entity.type
_entity.pdbx_description
1 polymer ?
#
loop_
_entity_poly.entity_id
_entity_poly.type
_entity_poly.pdbx_seq_one_letter_code
_entity_poly.pdbx_strand_id
1 'polypeptide(L)'
;GAYPLSATLDSIGPLALSVAACAVADAVMAAEEVPPLHLPLPLAGLRVGIPRGVPFEDTESEVATAFERCLGQVERAGARVADLSIDDLLAEMRAATRRATIASMEGAEVHADWLATGASVPVDP
;
A
#
# COMPACT_ATOMS: atom_id res chain seq x y z
N GLY A 1 -19.80 -1.86 7.84
CA GLY A 1 -18.94 -1.86 9.03
C GLY A 1 -18.00 -0.68 8.97
N ALA A 2 -17.16 -0.62 7.92
CA ALA A 2 -16.51 0.61 7.48
C ALA A 2 -17.48 1.49 6.68
N TYR A 3 -17.40 2.81 6.87
CA TYR A 3 -18.08 3.78 6.01
C TYR A 3 -17.21 3.99 4.76
N PRO A 4 -17.78 3.89 3.54
CA PRO A 4 -16.96 3.84 2.33
C PRO A 4 -16.36 5.20 1.97
N LEU A 5 -15.20 5.15 1.31
CA LEU A 5 -14.65 6.24 0.52
C LEU A 5 -14.76 5.90 -0.97
N SER A 6 -14.28 4.73 -1.38
CA SER A 6 -14.37 4.22 -2.76
C SER A 6 -14.55 2.72 -2.73
N ALA A 7 -15.77 2.23 -2.95
CA ALA A 7 -16.05 0.80 -2.86
C ALA A 7 -15.18 -0.06 -3.79
N THR A 8 -14.70 0.51 -4.90
CA THR A 8 -13.80 -0.16 -5.84
C THR A 8 -12.38 -0.35 -5.29
N LEU A 9 -11.94 0.51 -4.35
CA LEU A 9 -10.55 0.57 -3.86
C LEU A 9 -10.41 0.35 -2.35
N ASP A 10 -11.50 0.50 -1.59
CA ASP A 10 -11.51 0.32 -0.15
C ASP A 10 -11.15 -1.13 0.21
N SER A 11 -10.11 -1.28 1.02
CA SER A 11 -9.63 -2.57 1.53
C SER A 11 -9.39 -2.46 3.03
N ILE A 12 -9.97 -3.38 3.81
CA ILE A 12 -9.76 -3.44 5.26
C ILE A 12 -8.64 -4.44 5.53
N GLY A 13 -7.66 -4.05 6.37
CA GLY A 13 -6.57 -4.93 6.78
C GLY A 13 -6.17 -4.69 8.24
N PRO A 14 -5.57 -5.69 8.90
CA PRO A 14 -5.15 -5.57 10.28
C PRO A 14 -3.81 -4.82 10.42
N LEU A 15 -3.67 -4.06 11.50
CA LEU A 15 -2.39 -3.53 11.98
C LEU A 15 -2.02 -4.22 13.30
N ALA A 16 -0.86 -4.84 13.35
CA ALA A 16 -0.36 -5.56 14.52
C ALA A 16 1.16 -5.45 14.66
N LEU A 17 1.70 -5.89 15.79
CA LEU A 17 3.14 -5.81 16.12
C LEU A 17 4.00 -6.86 15.42
N SER A 18 3.41 -7.77 14.63
CA SER A 18 4.14 -8.78 13.86
C SER A 18 3.35 -9.25 12.64
N VAL A 19 4.08 -9.74 11.63
CA VAL A 19 3.48 -10.34 10.42
C VAL A 19 2.59 -11.53 10.78
N ALA A 20 3.01 -12.35 11.75
CA ALA A 20 2.22 -13.48 12.23
C ALA A 20 0.88 -13.03 12.83
N ALA A 21 0.87 -11.97 13.64
CA ALA A 21 -0.36 -11.43 14.20
C ALA A 21 -1.29 -10.85 13.13
N CYS A 22 -0.75 -10.14 12.13
CA CYS A 22 -1.53 -9.69 10.97
C CYS A 22 -2.15 -10.88 10.21
N ALA A 23 -1.38 -11.93 9.95
CA ALA A 23 -1.86 -13.10 9.21
C ALA A 23 -2.97 -13.88 9.95
N VAL A 24 -2.91 -13.97 11.29
CA VAL A 24 -4.03 -14.53 12.08
C VAL A 24 -5.27 -13.65 11.97
N ALA A 25 -5.13 -12.33 12.16
CA ALA A 25 -6.25 -11.41 12.12
C ALA A 25 -6.91 -11.38 10.73
N ASP A 26 -6.10 -11.40 9.68
CA ASP A 26 -6.54 -11.46 8.29
C ASP A 26 -7.34 -12.73 7.99
N ALA A 27 -6.83 -13.91 8.39
CA ALA A 27 -7.56 -15.18 8.23
C ALA A 27 -8.93 -15.16 8.93
N VAL A 28 -9.02 -14.57 10.13
CA VAL A 28 -10.29 -14.37 10.84
C VAL A 28 -11.22 -13.43 10.06
N MET A 29 -10.70 -12.32 9.54
CA MET A 29 -11.47 -11.35 8.75
C MET A 29 -11.98 -11.94 7.43
N ALA A 30 -11.16 -12.77 6.77
CA ALA A 30 -11.49 -13.44 5.52
C ALA A 30 -12.38 -14.68 5.71
N ALA A 31 -12.58 -15.13 6.95
CA ALA A 31 -13.22 -16.41 7.29
C ALA A 31 -12.50 -17.62 6.66
N GLU A 32 -11.17 -17.57 6.62
CA GLU A 32 -10.28 -18.60 6.08
C GLU A 32 -9.51 -19.31 7.19
N GLU A 33 -8.85 -20.43 6.85
CA GLU A 33 -7.96 -21.12 7.78
C GLU A 33 -6.68 -20.30 8.02
N VAL A 34 -6.21 -20.30 9.27
CA VAL A 34 -4.95 -19.63 9.61
C VAL A 34 -3.79 -20.31 8.87
N PRO A 35 -2.96 -19.55 8.13
CA PRO A 35 -1.85 -20.13 7.39
C PRO A 35 -0.83 -20.76 8.36
N PRO A 36 0.02 -21.71 7.91
CA PRO A 36 1.01 -22.37 8.77
C PRO A 36 2.17 -21.42 9.12
N LEU A 37 1.95 -20.49 10.07
CA LEU A 37 2.87 -19.41 10.47
C LEU A 37 4.21 -19.88 11.03
N HIS A 38 4.33 -21.17 11.38
CA HIS A 38 5.55 -21.77 11.92
C HIS A 38 6.53 -22.20 10.83
N LEU A 39 6.14 -22.22 9.55
CA LEU A 39 6.99 -22.63 8.45
C LEU A 39 7.74 -21.41 7.90
N PRO A 40 9.07 -21.28 8.14
CA PRO A 40 9.84 -20.20 7.55
C PRO A 40 9.86 -20.35 6.02
N LEU A 41 9.40 -19.32 5.32
CA LEU A 41 9.54 -19.25 3.87
C LEU A 41 10.96 -18.78 3.53
N PRO A 42 11.76 -19.58 2.81
CA PRO A 42 13.12 -19.18 2.47
C PRO A 42 13.11 -18.02 1.47
N LEU A 43 13.94 -17.01 1.72
CA LEU A 43 14.17 -15.92 0.77
C LEU A 43 15.16 -16.32 -0.34
N ALA A 44 15.92 -17.40 -0.15
CA ALA A 44 16.87 -17.91 -1.11
C ALA A 44 16.20 -18.19 -2.48
N GLY A 45 16.65 -17.49 -3.51
CA GLY A 45 16.12 -17.62 -4.87
C GLY A 45 14.90 -16.74 -5.18
N LEU A 46 14.32 -16.03 -4.20
CA LEU A 46 13.28 -15.03 -4.44
C LEU A 46 13.85 -13.89 -5.30
N ARG A 47 13.07 -13.41 -6.27
CA ARG A 47 13.44 -12.28 -7.12
C ARG A 47 12.52 -11.10 -6.81
N VAL A 48 13.09 -10.00 -6.35
CA VAL A 48 12.35 -8.80 -5.95
C VAL A 48 12.75 -7.64 -6.85
N GLY A 49 11.77 -7.05 -7.53
CA GLY A 49 11.96 -5.86 -8.34
C GLY A 49 11.71 -4.60 -7.53
N ILE A 50 12.64 -3.65 -7.54
CA ILE A 50 12.49 -2.36 -6.86
C ILE A 50 12.14 -1.30 -7.90
N PRO A 51 10.92 -0.75 -7.90
CA PRO A 51 10.53 0.32 -8.81
C PRO A 51 11.21 1.63 -8.40
N ARG A 52 12.46 1.82 -8.82
CA ARG A 52 13.20 3.07 -8.61
C ARG A 52 12.58 4.18 -9.47
N GLY A 53 12.90 5.42 -9.13
CA GLY A 53 12.41 6.60 -9.84
C GLY A 53 11.33 7.31 -9.03
N VAL A 54 10.19 7.56 -9.66
CA VAL A 54 9.09 8.35 -9.11
C VAL A 54 8.66 7.94 -7.69
N PRO A 55 8.58 6.64 -7.32
CA PRO A 55 8.19 6.26 -5.95
C PRO A 55 9.15 6.75 -4.86
N PHE A 56 10.36 7.20 -5.21
CA PHE A 56 11.40 7.62 -4.28
C PHE A 56 11.69 9.13 -4.28
N GLU A 57 11.09 9.94 -5.17
CA GLU A 57 11.46 11.36 -5.41
C GLU A 57 11.51 12.22 -4.13
N ASP A 58 10.53 12.07 -3.25
CA ASP A 58 10.40 12.84 -2.00
C ASP A 58 10.63 11.99 -0.74
N THR A 59 11.39 10.90 -0.86
CA THR A 59 11.68 10.03 0.30
C THR A 59 12.65 10.70 1.27
N GLU A 60 12.28 10.78 2.55
CA GLU A 60 13.17 11.28 3.60
C GLU A 60 14.45 10.44 3.70
N SER A 61 15.58 11.10 3.97
CA SER A 61 16.90 10.47 3.99
C SER A 61 17.02 9.29 4.98
N GLU A 62 16.35 9.38 6.14
CA GLU A 62 16.32 8.30 7.12
C GLU A 62 15.57 7.07 6.60
N VAL A 63 14.42 7.30 5.94
CA VAL A 63 13.61 6.24 5.32
C VAL A 63 14.38 5.57 4.19
N ALA A 64 15.01 6.35 3.30
CA ALA A 64 15.83 5.82 2.22
C ALA A 64 16.99 4.96 2.75
N THR A 65 17.67 5.43 3.80
CA THR A 65 18.76 4.68 4.44
C THR A 65 18.27 3.37 5.06
N ALA A 66 17.13 3.42 5.77
CA ALA A 66 16.54 2.24 6.37
C ALA A 66 16.10 1.22 5.31
N PHE A 67 15.57 1.69 4.19
CA PHE A 67 15.16 0.87 3.04
C PHE A 67 16.36 0.13 2.43
N GLU A 68 17.45 0.83 2.08
CA GLU A 68 18.65 0.19 1.52
C GLU A 68 19.27 -0.84 2.47
N ARG A 69 19.28 -0.53 3.78
CA ARG A 69 19.75 -1.46 4.80
C ARG A 69 18.91 -2.74 4.83
N CYS A 70 17.58 -2.61 4.68
CA CYS A 70 16.65 -3.73 4.61
C CYS A 70 16.90 -4.58 3.35
N LEU A 71 17.04 -3.96 2.18
CA LEU A 71 17.36 -4.67 0.94
C LEU A 71 18.64 -5.50 1.07
N GLY A 72 19.71 -4.92 1.64
CA GLY A 72 20.94 -5.66 1.88
C GLY A 72 20.76 -6.85 2.85
N GLN A 73 19.83 -6.80 3.80
CA GLN A 73 19.48 -7.96 4.65
C GLN A 73 18.77 -9.05 3.86
N VAL A 74 17.83 -8.67 2.99
CA VAL A 74 17.09 -9.59 2.12
C VAL A 74 18.01 -10.27 1.11
N GLU A 75 18.96 -9.54 0.50
CA GLU A 75 19.98 -10.12 -0.38
C GLU A 75 20.92 -11.07 0.36
N ARG A 76 21.36 -10.70 1.57
CA ARG A 76 22.18 -11.59 2.43
C ARG A 76 21.44 -12.87 2.82
N ALA A 77 20.11 -12.86 2.84
CA ALA A 77 19.27 -14.05 3.04
C ALA A 77 19.08 -14.88 1.74
N GLY A 78 19.70 -14.49 0.63
CA GLY A 78 19.74 -15.24 -0.63
C GLY A 78 18.72 -14.81 -1.68
N ALA A 79 17.95 -13.74 -1.43
CA ALA A 79 17.10 -13.15 -2.46
C ALA A 79 17.95 -12.40 -3.50
N ARG A 80 17.38 -12.20 -4.68
CA ARG A 80 17.94 -11.37 -5.75
C ARG A 80 17.09 -10.12 -5.87
N VAL A 81 17.69 -8.98 -5.56
CA VAL A 81 17.06 -7.68 -5.73
C VAL A 81 17.53 -7.08 -7.05
N ALA A 82 16.61 -6.49 -7.80
CA ALA A 82 16.94 -5.81 -9.05
C ALA A 82 16.15 -4.51 -9.15
N ASP A 83 16.86 -3.43 -9.44
CA ASP A 83 16.22 -2.15 -9.77
C ASP A 83 15.56 -2.25 -11.14
N LEU A 84 14.36 -1.69 -11.23
CA LEU A 84 13.61 -1.53 -12.47
C LEU A 84 12.89 -0.19 -12.43
N SER A 85 12.53 0.34 -13.61
CA SER A 85 11.65 1.50 -13.70
C SER A 85 10.26 1.05 -14.13
N ILE A 86 9.25 1.70 -13.55
CA ILE A 86 7.85 1.66 -13.98
C ILE A 86 7.31 3.09 -14.19
N ASP A 87 8.21 4.06 -14.36
CA ASP A 87 7.84 5.47 -14.38
C ASP A 87 6.95 5.81 -15.58
N ASP A 88 7.09 5.07 -16.68
CA ASP A 88 6.20 5.12 -17.85
C ASP A 88 4.76 4.72 -17.49
N LEU A 89 4.57 3.59 -16.82
CA LEU A 89 3.27 3.13 -16.35
C LEU A 89 2.65 4.12 -15.35
N LEU A 90 3.46 4.67 -14.44
CA LEU A 90 3.00 5.68 -13.48
C LEU A 90 2.61 6.99 -14.18
N ALA A 91 3.36 7.41 -15.20
CA ALA A 91 3.04 8.58 -16.00
C ALA A 91 1.74 8.39 -16.79
N GLU A 92 1.54 7.22 -17.39
CA GLU A 92 0.28 6.87 -18.08
C GLU A 92 -0.91 6.85 -17.11
N MET A 93 -0.75 6.26 -15.93
CA MET A 93 -1.80 6.24 -14.91
C MET A 93 -2.16 7.65 -14.43
N ARG A 94 -1.17 8.53 -14.24
CA ARG A 94 -1.41 9.96 -13.94
C ARG A 94 -2.10 10.68 -15.08
N ALA A 95 -1.74 10.39 -16.33
CA ALA A 95 -2.37 10.99 -17.49
C ALA A 95 -3.85 10.54 -17.60
N ALA A 96 -4.13 9.26 -17.37
CA ALA A 96 -5.47 8.68 -17.38
C ALA A 96 -6.37 9.25 -16.28
N THR A 97 -5.80 9.49 -15.09
CA THR A 97 -6.53 10.01 -13.92
C THR A 97 -6.47 11.54 -13.78
N ARG A 98 -5.95 12.25 -14.79
CA ARG A 98 -5.73 13.71 -14.75
C ARG A 98 -6.96 14.53 -14.37
N ARG A 99 -8.15 14.11 -14.81
CA ARG A 99 -9.41 14.81 -14.50
C ARG A 99 -9.93 14.45 -13.12
N ALA A 100 -9.99 13.16 -12.83
CA ALA A 100 -10.41 12.60 -11.56
C ALA A 100 -9.94 11.14 -11.49
N THR A 101 -9.66 10.67 -10.27
CA THR A 101 -9.44 9.24 -10.01
C THR A 101 -10.79 8.54 -9.77
N ILE A 102 -10.81 7.21 -9.86
CA ILE A 102 -11.98 6.40 -9.43
C ILE A 102 -12.35 6.74 -7.98
N ALA A 103 -11.34 6.80 -7.10
CA ALA A 103 -11.54 7.14 -5.69
C ALA A 103 -12.21 8.50 -5.50
N SER A 104 -11.78 9.52 -6.26
CA SER A 104 -12.33 10.87 -6.17
C SER A 104 -13.79 10.93 -6.65
N MET A 105 -14.12 10.20 -7.72
CA MET A 105 -15.48 10.19 -8.27
C MET A 105 -16.45 9.45 -7.35
N GLU A 106 -16.10 8.24 -6.91
CA GLU A 106 -16.92 7.45 -5.99
C GLU A 106 -17.07 8.17 -4.64
N GLY A 107 -15.98 8.71 -4.08
CA GLY A 107 -16.03 9.46 -2.83
C GLY A 107 -16.91 10.70 -2.92
N ALA A 108 -16.87 11.44 -4.04
CA ALA A 108 -17.74 12.60 -4.23
C ALA A 108 -19.24 12.22 -4.26
N GLU A 109 -19.58 11.07 -4.85
CA GLU A 109 -20.95 10.54 -4.83
C GLU A 109 -21.36 10.14 -3.41
N VAL A 110 -20.53 9.33 -2.74
CA VAL A 110 -20.79 8.82 -1.38
C VAL A 110 -20.96 9.97 -0.37
N HIS A 111 -20.20 11.06 -0.53
CA HIS A 111 -20.19 12.20 0.40
C HIS A 111 -20.95 13.43 -0.13
N ALA A 112 -21.77 13.28 -1.17
CA ALA A 112 -22.43 14.40 -1.85
C ALA A 112 -23.25 15.30 -0.90
N ASP A 113 -24.00 14.70 0.03
CA ASP A 113 -24.81 15.45 1.00
C ASP A 113 -23.93 16.31 1.93
N TRP A 114 -22.81 15.76 2.42
CA TRP A 114 -21.87 16.50 3.28
C TRP A 114 -21.21 17.66 2.54
N LEU A 115 -20.84 17.43 1.28
CA LEU A 115 -20.27 18.47 0.42
C LEU A 115 -21.29 19.59 0.14
N ALA A 116 -22.57 19.24 -0.06
CA ALA A 116 -23.64 20.21 -0.29
C ALA A 116 -23.96 21.05 0.96
N THR A 117 -23.87 20.45 2.16
CA THR A 117 -24.11 21.17 3.43
C THR A 117 -22.90 21.99 3.90
N GLY A 118 -21.70 21.67 3.43
CA GLY A 118 -20.44 22.23 3.92
C GLY A 118 -20.02 21.64 5.28
N ALA A 119 -18.73 21.78 5.61
CA ALA A 119 -18.22 21.35 6.91
C ALA A 119 -18.77 22.28 8.02
N SER A 120 -19.34 21.70 9.07
CA SER A 120 -19.82 22.44 10.24
C SER A 120 -18.70 22.98 11.13
N VAL A 121 -17.46 22.55 10.87
CA VAL A 121 -16.24 22.89 11.61
C VAL A 121 -15.13 23.18 10.59
N PRO A 122 -14.25 24.16 10.82
CA PRO A 122 -13.10 24.40 9.95
C PRO A 122 -12.25 23.13 9.85
N VAL A 123 -11.94 22.71 8.62
CA VAL A 123 -10.92 21.69 8.36
C VAL A 123 -9.57 22.41 8.35
N ASP A 124 -8.57 21.86 9.03
CA ASP A 124 -7.20 22.41 9.02
C ASP A 124 -6.72 22.47 7.55
N PRO A 125 -6.10 23.59 7.11
CA PRO A 125 -5.80 23.82 5.70
C PRO A 125 -4.75 22.87 5.12
#